data_AF-A0A6M3KRH9-F1
#
_entry.id   AF-A0A6M3KRH9-F1
#
_cell.length_a   1.000
_cell.length_b   1.000
_cell.length_c   1.000
_cell.angle_alpha   90.00
_cell.angle_beta   90.00
_cell.angle_gamma   90.00
#
_symmetry.space_group_name_H-M   'P 1'
#
loop_
_entity.id
_entity.type
_entity.pdbx_description
1 polymer ?
#
loop_
_entity_poly.entity_id
_entity_poly.type
_entity_poly.pdbx_seq_one_letter_code
_entity_poly.pdbx_strand_id
1 'polypeptide(L)'
;MFDDNGVYEGKFYDGIGGTPFLNFRVIEGEGFRQTDLDANLTACCIRASNAIGKGSPGDRLFGNVVWVSQELQSGTTTPVRCAVQARGVAIFKCARPFPLIGCGVEVDGRGKVRDSSAGYGVVISLGEGTCRVWLG
;
A
#
# COMPACT_ATOMS: atom_id res chain seq x y z
N MET A 1 -0.61 5.66 20.48
CA MET A 1 0.28 6.05 21.59
C MET A 1 1.48 5.12 21.46
N PHE A 2 2.70 5.62 21.43
CA PHE A 2 3.88 4.75 21.39
C PHE A 2 4.16 4.30 22.84
N ASP A 3 4.51 3.03 23.03
CA ASP A 3 5.00 2.56 24.32
C ASP A 3 6.45 3.05 24.56
N ASP A 4 6.96 2.80 25.76
CA ASP A 4 8.32 3.19 26.16
C ASP A 4 9.43 2.45 25.37
N ASN A 5 9.06 1.52 24.48
CA ASN A 5 9.97 0.83 23.56
C ASN A 5 9.93 1.40 22.13
N GLY A 6 9.17 2.49 21.89
CA GLY A 6 9.00 3.09 20.58
C GLY A 6 8.11 2.27 19.63
N VAL A 7 7.35 1.30 20.16
CA VAL A 7 6.39 0.50 19.40
C VAL A 7 5.04 1.21 19.45
N TYR A 8 4.43 1.41 18.28
CA TYR A 8 3.08 1.99 18.21
C TYR A 8 2.07 0.97 18.73
N GLU A 9 1.64 1.09 19.98
CA GLU A 9 0.44 0.44 20.50
C GLU A 9 -0.80 1.23 20.06
N GLY A 10 -1.08 1.18 18.77
CA GLY A 10 -2.44 1.39 18.29
C GLY A 10 -3.20 0.09 18.49
N LYS A 11 -4.33 0.12 19.21
CA LYS A 11 -5.31 -0.97 19.16
C LYS A 11 -5.55 -1.29 17.68
N PHE A 12 -5.00 -2.43 17.23
CA PHE A 12 -5.33 -2.96 15.92
C PHE A 12 -6.84 -3.21 15.98
N TYR A 13 -7.59 -2.44 15.19
CA TYR A 13 -8.99 -2.74 14.99
C TYR A 13 -9.04 -4.09 14.26
N ASP A 14 -9.22 -5.16 15.04
CA ASP A 14 -9.73 -6.43 14.53
C ASP A 14 -11.08 -6.14 13.87
N GLY A 15 -11.05 -6.03 12.54
CA GLY A 15 -12.18 -5.54 11.78
C GLY A 15 -11.93 -5.66 10.29
N ILE A 16 -11.74 -6.89 9.80
CA ILE A 16 -12.09 -7.21 8.41
C ILE A 16 -13.61 -7.00 8.32
N GLY A 17 -14.08 -5.85 7.80
CA GLY A 17 -15.49 -5.70 7.38
C GLY A 17 -16.24 -4.42 7.72
N GLY A 18 -15.61 -3.27 7.97
CA GLY A 18 -16.33 -2.06 8.41
C GLY A 18 -16.46 -0.87 7.44
N THR A 19 -15.63 -0.75 6.39
CA THR A 19 -15.56 0.47 5.55
C THR A 19 -15.85 0.17 4.08
N PRO A 20 -16.47 1.10 3.33
CA PRO A 20 -16.83 0.84 1.94
C PRO A 20 -15.57 0.62 1.12
N PHE A 21 -15.42 -0.58 0.57
CA PHE A 21 -14.39 -0.84 -0.42
C PHE A 21 -14.64 0.06 -1.62
N LEU A 22 -13.60 0.79 -2.01
CA LEU A 22 -13.65 1.62 -3.21
C LEU A 22 -13.21 0.78 -4.40
N ASN A 23 -14.03 0.79 -5.45
CA ASN A 23 -13.74 0.09 -6.69
C ASN A 23 -12.88 0.96 -7.59
N PHE A 24 -11.72 0.44 -8.00
CA PHE A 24 -10.80 1.15 -8.89
C PHE A 24 -10.47 0.31 -10.12
N ARG A 25 -10.15 1.01 -11.21
CA ARG A 25 -9.48 0.40 -12.36
C ARG A 25 -8.00 0.18 -12.02
N VAL A 26 -7.47 -0.96 -12.41
CA VAL A 26 -6.02 -1.21 -12.32
C VAL A 26 -5.32 -0.62 -13.56
N ILE A 27 -4.27 0.16 -13.36
CA ILE A 27 -3.48 0.74 -14.46
C ILE A 27 -2.76 -0.38 -15.22
N GLU A 28 -2.84 -0.35 -16.55
CA GLU A 28 -2.13 -1.28 -17.43
C GLU A 28 -0.62 -1.09 -17.31
N GLY A 29 0.14 -2.19 -17.19
CA GLY A 29 1.62 -2.15 -17.08
C GLY A 29 2.17 -1.72 -15.72
N GLU A 30 1.43 -0.93 -14.94
CA GLU A 30 1.78 -0.51 -13.56
C GLU A 30 0.99 -1.29 -12.49
N GLY A 31 0.12 -2.21 -12.93
CA GLY A 31 -0.85 -2.93 -12.11
C GLY A 31 -0.28 -4.00 -11.18
N PHE A 32 -1.09 -4.36 -10.18
CA PHE A 32 -0.86 -5.51 -9.32
C PHE A 32 -0.97 -6.80 -10.15
N ARG A 33 -0.04 -7.74 -9.94
CA ARG A 33 -0.12 -9.11 -10.45
C ARG A 33 -0.73 -9.99 -9.35
N GLN A 34 -1.24 -11.16 -9.72
CA GLN A 34 -1.75 -12.14 -8.76
C GLN A 34 -0.72 -12.45 -7.65
N THR A 35 0.55 -12.56 -8.02
CA THR A 35 1.67 -12.77 -7.08
C THR A 35 1.87 -11.64 -6.07
N ASP A 36 1.45 -10.41 -6.36
CA ASP A 36 1.52 -9.31 -5.39
C ASP A 36 0.43 -9.47 -4.30
N LEU A 37 -0.72 -10.07 -4.64
CA LEU A 37 -1.80 -10.38 -3.69
C LEU A 37 -1.43 -11.56 -2.80
N ASP A 38 -0.91 -12.64 -3.39
CA ASP A 38 -0.51 -13.84 -2.66
C ASP A 38 0.64 -13.54 -1.67
N ALA A 39 1.45 -12.52 -1.97
CA ALA A 39 2.52 -12.04 -1.11
C ALA A 39 2.05 -11.02 -0.04
N ASN A 40 0.76 -10.68 0.03
CA ASN A 40 0.21 -9.62 0.88
C ASN A 40 0.88 -8.25 0.68
N LEU A 41 1.32 -7.96 -0.56
CA LEU A 41 1.97 -6.69 -0.95
C LEU A 41 0.95 -5.73 -1.54
N THR A 42 -0.14 -5.57 -0.80
CA THR A 42 -1.41 -5.06 -1.30
C THR A 42 -1.51 -3.54 -1.30
N ALA A 43 -0.51 -2.82 -0.84
CA ALA A 43 -0.65 -1.38 -0.70
C ALA A 43 -0.57 -0.64 -2.06
N CYS A 44 -1.47 0.33 -2.29
CA CYS A 44 -1.65 1.02 -3.56
C CYS A 44 -1.52 2.55 -3.49
N CYS A 45 -1.14 3.13 -4.61
CA CYS A 45 -1.20 4.57 -4.85
C CYS A 45 -2.40 4.92 -5.72
N ILE A 46 -3.12 6.00 -5.38
CA ILE A 46 -4.10 6.59 -6.29
C ILE A 46 -3.35 7.50 -7.25
N ARG A 47 -3.54 7.27 -8.55
CA ARG A 47 -3.21 8.21 -9.62
C ARG A 47 -4.50 8.91 -10.04
N ALA A 48 -4.40 10.14 -10.56
CA ALA A 48 -5.57 10.90 -11.01
C ALA A 48 -6.50 10.05 -11.90
N SER A 49 -7.82 10.25 -11.76
CA SER A 49 -8.90 9.55 -12.49
C SER A 49 -9.24 8.12 -12.03
N ASN A 50 -9.39 7.87 -10.72
CA ASN A 50 -9.91 6.61 -10.16
C ASN A 50 -9.20 5.35 -10.66
N ALA A 51 -7.88 5.45 -10.86
CA ALA A 51 -7.04 4.32 -11.23
C ALA A 51 -5.97 4.12 -10.16
N ILE A 52 -5.67 2.86 -9.87
CA ILE A 52 -4.62 2.48 -8.94
C ILE A 52 -3.52 1.70 -9.63
N GLY A 53 -2.30 1.84 -9.11
CA GLY A 53 -1.15 1.06 -9.50
C GLY A 53 -0.16 0.96 -8.36
N LYS A 54 1.02 0.42 -8.65
CA LYS A 54 2.14 0.35 -7.70
C LYS A 54 2.73 1.73 -7.37
N GLY A 55 2.32 2.77 -8.10
CA GLY A 55 2.73 4.16 -7.88
C GLY A 55 4.06 4.51 -8.54
N SER A 56 4.27 5.80 -8.69
CA SER A 56 5.49 6.49 -9.13
C SER A 56 6.10 7.29 -7.98
N PRO A 57 7.38 7.75 -8.10
CA PRO A 57 7.97 8.61 -7.09
C PRO A 57 7.11 9.87 -6.86
N GLY A 58 6.77 10.13 -5.60
CA GLY A 58 5.92 11.26 -5.20
C GLY A 58 4.41 10.98 -5.20
N ASP A 59 3.96 9.79 -5.62
CA ASP A 59 2.55 9.42 -5.55
C ASP A 59 2.09 9.25 -4.09
N ARG A 60 0.82 9.62 -3.83
CA ARG A 60 0.21 9.45 -2.51
C ARG A 60 -0.12 7.99 -2.23
N LEU A 61 0.35 7.50 -1.10
CA LEU A 61 -0.04 6.22 -0.52
C LEU A 61 -1.54 6.29 -0.16
N PHE A 62 -2.32 5.27 -0.52
CA PHE A 62 -3.77 5.33 -0.34
C PHE A 62 -4.35 4.26 0.58
N GLY A 63 -3.96 2.99 0.42
CA GLY A 63 -4.60 1.91 1.17
C GLY A 63 -4.17 0.53 0.70
N ASN A 64 -4.87 -0.51 1.16
CA ASN A 64 -4.62 -1.89 0.77
C ASN A 64 -5.65 -2.38 -0.25
N VAL A 65 -5.19 -2.97 -1.34
CA VAL A 65 -5.97 -3.84 -2.21
C VAL A 65 -6.40 -5.06 -1.41
N VAL A 66 -7.69 -5.25 -1.22
CA VAL A 66 -8.25 -6.39 -0.49
C VAL A 66 -8.84 -7.45 -1.42
N TRP A 67 -9.02 -7.08 -2.70
CA TRP A 67 -9.62 -7.95 -3.71
C TRP A 67 -9.25 -7.48 -5.12
N VAL A 68 -9.17 -8.41 -6.07
CA VAL A 68 -9.09 -8.13 -7.52
C VAL A 68 -10.05 -9.00 -8.31
N SER A 69 -10.44 -8.55 -9.50
CA SER A 69 -11.26 -9.33 -10.41
C SER A 69 -10.51 -10.52 -11.00
N GLN A 70 -11.23 -11.61 -11.24
CA GLN A 70 -10.73 -12.73 -12.06
C GLN A 70 -10.65 -12.36 -13.54
N GLU A 71 -11.45 -11.37 -13.98
CA GLU A 71 -11.34 -10.80 -15.32
C GLU A 71 -9.99 -10.09 -15.47
N LEU A 72 -9.26 -10.43 -16.53
CA LEU A 72 -7.97 -9.85 -16.89
C LEU A 72 -8.12 -8.90 -18.07
N GLN A 73 -7.30 -7.86 -18.11
CA GLN A 73 -7.21 -6.97 -19.27
C GLN A 73 -6.70 -7.76 -20.47
N SER A 74 -7.31 -7.56 -21.64
CA SER A 74 -7.04 -8.33 -22.86
C SER A 74 -5.54 -8.38 -23.19
N GLY A 75 -5.01 -9.58 -23.40
CA GLY A 75 -3.60 -9.79 -23.72
C GLY A 75 -2.62 -9.63 -22.55
N THR A 76 -3.12 -9.51 -21.30
CA THR A 76 -2.28 -9.30 -20.12
C THR A 76 -2.63 -10.29 -18.99
N THR A 77 -1.81 -10.27 -17.93
CA THR A 77 -2.09 -10.94 -16.65
C THR A 77 -2.58 -9.97 -15.58
N THR A 78 -3.04 -8.76 -15.97
CA THR A 78 -3.43 -7.70 -15.05
C THR A 78 -4.95 -7.77 -14.81
N PRO A 79 -5.43 -7.80 -13.57
CA PRO A 79 -6.86 -7.70 -13.28
C PRO A 79 -7.49 -6.43 -13.85
N VAL A 80 -8.76 -6.50 -14.27
CA VAL A 80 -9.50 -5.31 -14.73
C VAL A 80 -9.86 -4.40 -13.56
N ARG A 81 -10.25 -4.97 -12.42
CA ARG A 81 -10.75 -4.24 -11.26
C ARG A 81 -10.11 -4.71 -9.96
N CYS A 82 -10.20 -3.85 -8.97
CA CYS A 82 -9.80 -4.13 -7.60
C CYS A 82 -10.66 -3.39 -6.60
N ALA A 83 -10.69 -3.90 -5.38
CA ALA A 83 -11.33 -3.25 -4.24
C ALA A 83 -10.24 -2.86 -3.24
N VAL A 84 -10.29 -1.62 -2.77
CA VAL A 84 -9.29 -1.06 -1.86
C VAL A 84 -9.94 -0.67 -0.54
N GLN A 85 -9.31 -1.09 0.55
CA GLN A 85 -9.51 -0.51 1.87
C GLN A 85 -8.65 0.75 1.96
N ALA A 86 -9.30 1.91 1.90
CA ALA A 86 -8.63 3.19 2.03
C ALA A 86 -8.14 3.40 3.48
N ARG A 87 -6.93 3.96 3.61
CA ARG A 87 -6.33 4.39 4.88
C ARG A 87 -6.11 3.24 5.88
N GLY A 88 -5.58 3.59 7.06
CA GLY A 88 -5.23 2.64 8.11
C GLY A 88 -3.82 2.09 7.94
N VAL A 89 -3.58 0.87 8.42
CA VAL A 89 -2.26 0.22 8.30
C VAL A 89 -2.18 -0.53 6.97
N ALA A 90 -1.18 -0.18 6.17
CA ALA A 90 -0.86 -0.84 4.92
C ALA A 90 0.53 -1.47 4.94
N ILE A 91 0.70 -2.60 4.25
CA ILE A 91 1.98 -3.32 4.19
C ILE A 91 2.61 -3.08 2.81
N PHE A 92 3.82 -2.53 2.82
CA PHE A 92 4.60 -2.23 1.62
C PHE A 92 5.90 -3.03 1.62
N LYS A 93 6.46 -3.30 0.44
CA LYS A 93 7.90 -3.63 0.34
C LYS A 93 8.71 -2.40 0.72
N CYS A 94 9.78 -2.56 1.50
CA CYS A 94 10.70 -1.46 1.75
C CYS A 94 11.79 -1.41 0.67
N ALA A 95 12.14 -0.20 0.23
CA ALA A 95 13.38 0.04 -0.47
C ALA A 95 14.56 -0.16 0.48
N ARG A 96 15.77 -0.29 -0.07
CA ARG A 96 17.01 -0.23 0.72
C ARG A 96 17.68 1.14 0.49
N PRO A 97 18.23 1.80 1.53
CA PRO A 97 18.17 1.41 2.94
C PRO A 97 16.73 1.40 3.47
N PHE A 98 16.48 0.56 4.49
CA PHE A 98 15.13 0.45 5.05
C PHE A 98 14.72 1.78 5.70
N PRO A 99 13.47 2.22 5.49
CA PRO A 99 12.90 3.38 6.18
C PRO A 99 12.99 3.27 7.70
N LEU A 100 13.11 4.40 8.36
CA LEU A 100 13.09 4.46 9.82
C LEU A 100 11.65 4.43 10.36
N ILE A 101 11.44 3.76 11.49
CA ILE A 101 10.17 3.80 12.23
C ILE A 101 9.93 5.25 12.68
N GLY A 102 8.69 5.73 12.52
CA GLY A 102 8.28 7.09 12.86
C GLY A 102 8.56 8.12 11.75
N CYS A 103 9.24 7.75 10.66
CA CYS A 103 9.50 8.65 9.55
C CYS A 103 8.42 8.61 8.47
N GLY A 104 8.26 9.75 7.79
CA GLY A 104 7.44 9.90 6.60
C GLY A 104 8.01 9.07 5.45
N VAL A 105 7.13 8.46 4.64
CA VAL A 105 7.52 7.64 3.49
C VAL A 105 6.73 7.92 2.22
N GLU A 106 7.36 7.60 1.09
CA GLU A 106 6.78 7.64 -0.25
C GLU A 106 7.22 6.41 -1.07
N VAL A 107 6.59 6.19 -2.23
CA VAL A 107 7.01 5.11 -3.15
C VAL A 107 8.25 5.51 -3.95
N ASP A 108 9.17 4.58 -4.18
CA ASP A 108 10.45 4.75 -4.90
C ASP A 108 10.37 4.60 -6.43
N GLY A 109 9.15 4.56 -6.99
CA GLY A 109 8.90 4.30 -8.41
C GLY A 109 9.06 2.83 -8.84
N ARG A 110 9.44 1.94 -7.91
CA ARG A 110 9.45 0.49 -8.10
C ARG A 110 8.39 -0.21 -7.26
N GLY A 111 7.44 0.56 -6.72
CA GLY A 111 6.41 0.08 -5.81
C GLY A 111 6.90 -0.26 -4.41
N LYS A 112 8.07 0.25 -3.99
CA LYS A 112 8.58 0.09 -2.62
C LYS A 112 8.57 1.41 -1.88
N VAL A 113 8.38 1.37 -0.56
CA VAL A 113 8.44 2.58 0.25
C VAL A 113 9.87 2.91 0.67
N ARG A 114 10.21 4.20 0.64
CA ARG A 114 11.46 4.78 1.13
C ARG A 114 11.17 6.00 1.99
N ASP A 115 12.15 6.41 2.81
CA ASP A 115 12.04 7.66 3.58
C ASP A 115 11.80 8.86 2.66
N SER A 116 10.92 9.75 3.12
CA SER A 116 10.59 11.02 2.47
C SER A 116 10.17 12.05 3.50
N SER A 117 10.80 13.23 3.45
CA SER A 117 10.43 14.38 4.28
C SER A 117 9.09 15.00 3.88
N ALA A 118 8.57 14.67 2.71
CA ALA A 118 7.26 15.08 2.21
C ALA A 118 6.24 13.93 2.18
N GLY A 119 6.61 12.77 2.73
CA GLY A 119 5.85 11.53 2.64
C GLY A 119 4.46 11.61 3.27
N TYR A 120 3.54 10.80 2.75
CA TYR A 120 2.12 10.81 3.12
C TYR A 120 1.71 9.67 4.06
N GLY A 121 2.66 8.83 4.46
CA GLY A 121 2.46 7.76 5.44
C GLY A 121 3.63 7.69 6.42
N VAL A 122 3.41 7.05 7.57
CA VAL A 122 4.42 6.91 8.63
C VAL A 122 4.71 5.44 8.88
N VAL A 123 5.99 5.05 8.90
CA VAL A 123 6.38 3.67 9.20
C VAL A 123 6.12 3.38 10.67
N ILE A 124 5.37 2.33 10.95
CA ILE A 124 5.03 1.91 12.32
C ILE A 124 5.74 0.61 12.73
N SER A 125 6.16 -0.22 11.78
CA SER A 125 7.02 -1.38 12.03
C SER A 125 7.71 -1.86 10.76
N LEU A 126 8.84 -2.54 10.94
CA LEU A 126 9.58 -3.21 9.89
C LEU A 126 9.44 -4.73 10.05
N GLY A 127 9.30 -5.43 8.93
CA GLY A 127 9.42 -6.88 8.81
C GLY A 127 10.56 -7.24 7.86
N GLU A 128 10.67 -8.52 7.51
CA GLU A 128 11.67 -8.98 6.56
C GLU A 128 11.39 -8.42 5.15
N GLY A 129 12.05 -7.32 4.80
CA GLY A 129 11.86 -6.63 3.52
C GLY A 129 10.55 -5.86 3.37
N THR A 130 9.76 -5.73 4.44
CA THR A 130 8.45 -5.08 4.43
C THR A 130 8.31 -4.00 5.51
N CYS A 131 7.46 -3.02 5.24
CA CYS A 131 7.22 -1.85 6.05
C CYS A 131 5.71 -1.79 6.30
N ARG A 132 5.28 -1.80 7.56
CA ARG A 132 3.90 -1.43 7.91
C ARG A 132 3.84 0.08 8.02
N VAL A 133 2.97 0.70 7.25
CA VAL A 133 2.84 2.15 7.14
C VAL A 133 1.43 2.55 7.54
N TRP A 134 1.33 3.50 8.45
CA TRP A 134 0.07 4.16 8.78
C TRP A 134 -0.25 5.22 7.73
N LEU A 135 -1.43 5.13 7.13
CA LEU A 135 -1.97 6.01 6.11
C LEU A 135 -3.18 6.76 6.71
N GLY A 136 -3.02 8.06 6.96
CA GLY A 136 -4.01 8.91 7.63
C GLY A 136 -5.23 9.27 6.81
#